data_AF-A0A956JKB6-F1
#
_entry.id   AF-A0A956JKB6-F1
#
_cell.length_a   1.000
_cell.length_b   1.000
_cell.length_c   1.000
_cell.angle_alpha   90.00
_cell.angle_beta   90.00
_cell.angle_gamma   90.00
#
_symmetry.space_group_name_H-M   'P 1'
#
loop_
_entity.id
_entity.type
_entity.pdbx_description
1 polymer ?
#
loop_
_entity_poly.entity_id
_entity_poly.type
_entity_poly.pdbx_seq_one_letter_code
_entity_poly.pdbx_strand_id
1 'polypeptide(L)'
;MPATTRISDDLVELTSPPSDPALDNPSLNPTKLSERTWGRWDLAALWVGMSVCIPTYMLAGDLIRSGMNWWQAMLAILLGNMLVLVPMILNGHAGTRYGIPFPVFARAAFGIRGAHIPSLARALVACGWFGIQTYIGGEAMSAMIALLWPGWLEIGGGAVILGMSPSSWITFLAFWLVNVYFVWRGTESIKWMEKAAAPFLLAVGVALLWWAVDHGGGLVPILQRSSELLEAKESAAGFDWIVSVFLPGLTAMVGFWATLSLNI
;
A
#
# COMPACT_ATOMS: atom_id res chain seq x y z
N MET A 1 4.93 -4.22 -40.91
CA MET A 1 3.72 -5.06 -40.83
C MET A 1 2.95 -4.64 -39.58
N PRO A 2 1.61 -4.58 -39.61
CA PRO A 2 0.83 -4.34 -38.39
C PRO A 2 1.07 -5.48 -37.39
N ALA A 3 1.09 -5.15 -36.10
CA ALA A 3 1.39 -6.14 -35.06
C ALA A 3 0.27 -7.19 -34.99
N THR A 4 0.65 -8.48 -34.96
CA THR A 4 -0.30 -9.59 -34.86
C THR A 4 -0.64 -9.87 -33.39
N THR A 5 -1.89 -10.26 -33.12
CA THR A 5 -2.36 -10.58 -31.77
C THR A 5 -2.87 -12.02 -31.68
N ARG A 6 -2.72 -12.62 -30.51
CA ARG A 6 -3.31 -13.92 -30.15
C ARG A 6 -4.28 -13.72 -29.00
N ILE A 7 -5.45 -14.37 -29.06
CA ILE A 7 -6.48 -14.30 -28.02
C ILE A 7 -6.61 -15.68 -27.35
N SER A 8 -6.65 -15.71 -26.02
CA SER A 8 -6.91 -16.91 -25.21
C SER A 8 -7.69 -16.52 -23.96
N ASP A 9 -8.89 -17.09 -23.75
CA ASP A 9 -9.74 -16.84 -22.57
C ASP A 9 -9.83 -15.34 -22.19
N ASP A 10 -10.25 -14.52 -23.16
CA ASP A 10 -10.33 -13.03 -23.10
C ASP A 10 -9.00 -12.26 -23.01
N LEU A 11 -7.88 -12.93 -22.74
CA LEU A 11 -6.55 -12.33 -22.70
C LEU A 11 -6.01 -12.11 -24.12
N VAL A 12 -5.32 -10.99 -24.31
CA VAL A 12 -4.71 -10.60 -25.58
C VAL A 12 -3.20 -10.58 -25.42
N GLU A 13 -2.52 -11.25 -26.33
CA GLU A 13 -1.07 -11.31 -26.44
C GLU A 13 -0.60 -10.66 -27.74
N LEU A 14 0.46 -9.86 -27.64
CA LEU A 14 1.13 -9.29 -28.79
C LEU A 14 2.18 -10.29 -29.30
N THR A 15 2.05 -10.77 -30.53
CA THR A 15 2.94 -11.83 -31.09
C THR A 15 4.12 -11.27 -31.89
N SER A 16 4.18 -9.96 -32.10
CA SER A 16 5.27 -9.25 -32.76
C SER A 16 5.59 -7.96 -32.01
N PRO A 17 6.86 -7.51 -31.93
CA PRO A 17 7.21 -6.25 -31.29
C PRO A 17 6.49 -5.04 -31.93
N PRO A 18 6.39 -3.91 -31.21
CA PRO A 18 5.86 -2.67 -31.78
C PRO A 18 6.54 -2.33 -33.10
N SER A 19 5.77 -1.85 -34.08
CA SER A 19 6.31 -1.50 -35.40
C SER A 19 7.23 -0.28 -35.38
N ASP A 20 7.11 0.56 -34.34
CA ASP A 20 7.98 1.70 -34.11
C ASP A 20 9.13 1.28 -33.16
N PRO A 21 10.39 1.27 -33.62
CA PRO A 21 11.54 0.93 -32.80
C PRO A 21 11.72 1.84 -31.57
N ALA A 22 11.22 3.08 -31.61
CA ALA A 22 11.28 3.99 -30.48
C ALA A 22 10.35 3.58 -29.32
N LEU A 23 9.37 2.71 -29.59
CA LEU A 23 8.40 2.21 -28.62
C LEU A 23 8.69 0.77 -28.17
N ASP A 24 9.63 0.08 -28.81
CA ASP A 24 10.04 -1.26 -28.45
C ASP A 24 11.03 -1.22 -27.28
N ASN A 25 10.53 -1.53 -26.08
CA ASN A 25 11.32 -1.60 -24.86
C ASN A 25 10.89 -2.84 -24.08
N PRO A 26 11.81 -3.79 -23.77
CA PRO A 26 11.49 -4.99 -23.01
C PRO A 26 10.75 -4.74 -21.69
N SER A 27 11.03 -3.62 -20.99
CA SER A 27 10.36 -3.27 -19.73
C SER A 27 8.96 -2.68 -19.89
N LEU A 28 8.60 -2.22 -21.10
CA LEU A 28 7.28 -1.65 -21.41
C LEU A 28 6.44 -2.54 -22.33
N ASN A 29 7.05 -3.56 -22.92
CA ASN A 29 6.36 -4.48 -23.80
C ASN A 29 5.28 -5.27 -23.04
N PRO A 30 4.16 -5.60 -23.70
CA PRO A 30 3.10 -6.38 -23.06
C PRO A 30 3.62 -7.72 -22.54
N THR A 31 3.21 -8.10 -21.33
CA THR A 31 3.55 -9.41 -20.75
C THR A 31 2.89 -10.54 -21.53
N LYS A 32 3.69 -11.48 -22.02
CA LYS A 32 3.24 -12.64 -22.80
C LYS A 32 2.41 -13.59 -21.96
N LEU A 33 1.58 -14.42 -22.59
CA LEU A 33 0.74 -15.38 -21.84
C LEU A 33 1.60 -16.38 -21.05
N SER A 34 2.75 -16.80 -21.61
CA SER A 34 3.69 -17.70 -20.92
C SER A 34 4.38 -17.09 -19.71
N GLU A 35 4.40 -15.75 -19.61
CA GLU A 35 5.04 -15.00 -18.53
C GLU A 35 4.06 -14.61 -17.42
N ARG A 36 2.75 -14.86 -17.62
CA ARG A 36 1.70 -14.60 -16.62
C ARG A 36 1.64 -15.73 -15.59
N THR A 37 2.54 -15.65 -14.63
CA THR A 37 2.75 -16.66 -13.58
C THR A 37 1.96 -16.41 -12.29
N TRP A 38 1.19 -15.31 -12.21
CA TRP A 38 0.46 -14.89 -11.02
C TRP A 38 -0.95 -15.46 -11.01
N GLY A 39 -1.21 -16.38 -10.08
CA GLY A 39 -2.53 -16.99 -9.87
C GLY A 39 -3.40 -16.23 -8.86
N ARG A 40 -4.64 -16.71 -8.67
CA ARG A 40 -5.60 -16.13 -7.72
C ARG A 40 -5.07 -16.02 -6.28
N TRP A 41 -4.29 -17.01 -5.84
CA TRP A 41 -3.73 -17.06 -4.49
C TRP A 41 -2.56 -16.10 -4.31
N ASP A 42 -1.83 -15.86 -5.39
CA ASP A 42 -0.68 -14.94 -5.42
C ASP A 42 -1.20 -13.51 -5.32
N LEU A 43 -2.29 -13.21 -6.05
CA LEU A 43 -3.01 -11.96 -5.95
C LEU A 43 -3.65 -11.78 -4.56
N ALA A 44 -4.26 -12.83 -3.99
CA ALA A 44 -4.81 -12.77 -2.64
C ALA A 44 -3.73 -12.49 -1.59
N ALA A 45 -2.58 -13.17 -1.68
CA ALA A 45 -1.44 -12.94 -0.78
C ALA A 45 -0.92 -11.50 -0.89
N LEU A 46 -0.78 -10.98 -2.12
CA LEU A 46 -0.41 -9.59 -2.36
C LEU A 46 -1.40 -8.61 -1.71
N TRP A 47 -2.71 -8.86 -1.82
CA TRP A 47 -3.73 -8.03 -1.17
C TRP A 47 -3.63 -8.05 0.35
N VAL A 48 -3.33 -9.21 0.94
CA VAL A 48 -3.06 -9.33 2.38
C VAL A 48 -1.84 -8.49 2.75
N GLY A 49 -0.71 -8.64 2.05
CA GLY A 49 0.51 -7.86 2.34
C GLY A 49 0.32 -6.35 2.18
N MET A 50 -0.43 -5.91 1.17
CA MET A 50 -0.76 -4.50 0.99
C MET A 50 -1.72 -3.96 2.06
N SER A 51 -2.59 -4.80 2.63
CA SER A 51 -3.57 -4.37 3.64
C SER A 51 -2.99 -4.41 5.05
N VAL A 52 -2.22 -5.46 5.36
CA VAL A 52 -1.61 -5.70 6.67
C VAL A 52 -0.27 -4.98 6.73
N CYS A 53 -0.35 -3.67 6.98
CA CYS A 53 0.82 -2.83 7.14
C CYS A 53 0.62 -1.81 8.27
N ILE A 54 1.73 -1.31 8.81
CA ILE A 54 1.73 -0.36 9.93
C ILE A 54 0.92 0.92 9.62
N PRO A 55 1.04 1.55 8.43
CA PRO A 55 0.18 2.69 8.09
C PRO A 55 -1.32 2.42 8.19
N THR A 56 -1.79 1.23 7.81
CA THR A 56 -3.21 0.87 7.96
C THR A 56 -3.63 0.89 9.43
N TYR A 57 -2.77 0.39 10.33
CA TYR A 57 -3.04 0.42 11.77
C TYR A 57 -2.99 1.83 12.34
N MET A 58 -2.03 2.65 11.90
CA MET A 58 -1.95 4.06 12.29
C MET A 58 -3.20 4.80 11.86
N LEU A 59 -3.63 4.62 10.61
CA LEU A 59 -4.82 5.25 10.06
C LEU A 59 -6.09 4.87 10.83
N ALA A 60 -6.27 3.59 11.18
CA ALA A 60 -7.39 3.16 12.02
C ALA A 60 -7.34 3.78 13.42
N GLY A 61 -6.15 3.83 14.04
CA GLY A 61 -5.94 4.48 15.33
C GLY A 61 -6.21 5.99 15.30
N ASP A 62 -5.82 6.66 14.21
CA ASP A 62 -6.00 8.09 14.02
C ASP A 62 -7.47 8.45 13.79
N LEU A 63 -8.25 7.60 13.09
CA LEU A 63 -9.70 7.76 13.03
C LEU A 63 -10.32 7.73 14.43
N ILE A 64 -9.93 6.78 15.26
CA ILE A 64 -10.46 6.68 16.62
C ILE A 64 -10.07 7.91 17.44
N ARG A 65 -8.78 8.30 17.40
CA ARG A 65 -8.27 9.52 18.04
C ARG A 65 -8.93 10.79 17.53
N SER A 66 -9.37 10.83 16.27
CA SER A 66 -10.03 12.00 15.68
C SER A 66 -11.43 12.24 16.27
N GLY A 67 -12.02 11.26 16.94
CA GLY A 67 -13.37 11.34 17.48
C GLY A 67 -14.34 10.37 16.79
N MET A 68 -13.86 9.19 16.39
CA MET A 68 -14.71 8.07 15.98
C MET A 68 -14.64 6.94 17.01
N ASN A 69 -15.75 6.28 17.31
CA ASN A 69 -15.70 4.99 18.01
C ASN A 69 -15.27 3.90 17.01
N TRP A 70 -15.06 2.69 17.54
CA TRP A 70 -14.63 1.54 16.75
C TRP A 70 -15.54 1.27 15.53
N TRP A 71 -16.87 1.36 15.67
CA TRP A 71 -17.78 0.99 14.59
C TRP A 71 -17.88 2.09 13.53
N GLN A 72 -17.82 3.37 13.94
CA GLN A 72 -17.77 4.52 13.03
C GLN A 72 -16.49 4.46 12.19
N ALA A 73 -15.36 4.15 12.83
CA ALA A 73 -14.09 3.98 12.13
C ALA A 73 -14.16 2.80 11.13
N MET A 74 -14.70 1.65 11.53
CA MET A 74 -14.90 0.51 10.63
C MET A 74 -15.81 0.86 9.44
N LEU A 75 -16.89 1.61 9.68
CA LEU A 75 -17.80 2.05 8.62
C LEU A 75 -17.10 3.02 7.65
N ALA A 76 -16.34 3.98 8.16
CA ALA A 76 -15.57 4.91 7.33
C ALA A 76 -14.51 4.17 6.48
N ILE A 77 -13.82 3.19 7.07
CA ILE A 77 -12.87 2.31 6.34
C ILE A 77 -13.60 1.54 5.25
N LEU A 78 -14.72 0.88 5.57
CA LEU A 78 -15.49 0.10 4.61
C LEU A 78 -15.97 0.97 3.43
N LEU A 79 -16.58 2.11 3.72
CA LEU A 79 -17.08 3.02 2.69
C LEU A 79 -15.95 3.58 1.84
N GLY A 80 -14.83 3.97 2.45
CA GLY A 80 -13.64 4.45 1.73
C GLY A 80 -13.11 3.39 0.76
N ASN A 81 -12.98 2.14 1.21
CA ASN A 81 -12.55 1.02 0.38
C ASN A 81 -13.54 0.70 -0.74
N MET A 82 -14.86 0.76 -0.48
CA MET A 82 -15.87 0.56 -1.51
C MET A 82 -15.84 1.64 -2.60
N LEU A 83 -15.62 2.90 -2.22
CA LEU A 83 -15.53 4.02 -3.15
C LEU A 83 -14.33 3.88 -4.09
N VAL A 84 -13.16 3.49 -3.57
CA VAL A 84 -11.95 3.31 -4.39
C VAL A 84 -11.96 2.02 -5.21
N LEU A 85 -12.70 1.00 -4.77
CA LEU A 85 -12.78 -0.29 -5.46
C LEU A 85 -13.32 -0.16 -6.89
N VAL A 86 -14.36 0.66 -7.09
CA VAL A 86 -14.99 0.83 -8.41
C VAL A 86 -14.00 1.29 -9.49
N PRO A 87 -13.30 2.45 -9.35
CA PRO A 87 -12.31 2.87 -10.33
C PRO A 87 -11.12 1.91 -10.41
N MET A 88 -10.74 1.23 -9.32
CA MET A 88 -9.63 0.26 -9.35
C MET A 88 -9.94 -0.95 -10.23
N ILE A 89 -11.18 -1.48 -10.18
CA ILE A 89 -11.61 -2.58 -11.06
C ILE A 89 -11.60 -2.13 -12.52
N LEU A 90 -12.13 -0.93 -12.79
CA LEU A 90 -12.18 -0.37 -14.15
C LEU A 90 -10.77 -0.20 -14.74
N ASN A 91 -9.84 0.38 -13.99
CA ASN A 91 -8.45 0.57 -14.43
C ASN A 91 -7.67 -0.75 -14.53
N GLY A 92 -7.96 -1.71 -13.66
CA GLY A 92 -7.32 -3.04 -13.67
C GLY A 92 -7.66 -3.87 -14.91
N HIS A 93 -8.76 -3.58 -15.61
CA HIS A 93 -9.20 -4.37 -16.76
C HIS A 93 -8.21 -4.32 -17.92
N ALA A 94 -7.72 -3.14 -18.29
CA ALA A 94 -6.80 -3.01 -19.43
C ALA A 94 -5.45 -3.69 -19.15
N GLY A 95 -4.90 -3.49 -17.96
CA GLY A 95 -3.64 -4.12 -17.54
C GLY A 95 -3.73 -5.66 -17.53
N THR A 96 -4.83 -6.21 -17.01
CA THR A 96 -5.02 -7.68 -16.95
C THR A 96 -5.30 -8.29 -18.32
N ARG A 97 -6.13 -7.64 -19.14
CA ARG A 97 -6.49 -8.14 -20.48
C ARG A 97 -5.31 -8.12 -21.45
N TYR A 98 -4.64 -6.98 -21.55
CA TYR A 98 -3.59 -6.76 -22.55
C TYR A 98 -2.17 -6.97 -22.02
N GLY A 99 -1.98 -7.12 -20.71
CA GLY A 99 -0.66 -7.28 -20.11
C GLY A 99 0.22 -6.04 -20.21
N ILE A 100 -0.39 -4.85 -20.36
CA ILE A 100 0.32 -3.59 -20.57
C ILE A 100 0.55 -2.83 -19.25
N PRO A 101 1.70 -2.18 -19.07
CA PRO A 101 1.94 -1.36 -17.88
C PRO A 101 1.23 0.00 -17.99
N PHE A 102 1.03 0.65 -16.84
CA PHE A 102 0.34 1.95 -16.76
C PHE A 102 0.85 3.02 -17.74
N PRO A 103 2.17 3.25 -17.92
CA PRO A 103 2.67 4.25 -18.87
C PRO A 103 2.28 3.97 -20.34
N VAL A 104 2.03 2.72 -20.70
CA VAL A 104 1.57 2.33 -22.05
C VAL A 104 0.06 2.55 -22.15
N PHE A 105 -0.69 2.19 -21.11
CA PHE A 105 -2.14 2.42 -21.06
C PHE A 105 -2.49 3.91 -21.16
N ALA A 106 -1.78 4.78 -20.44
CA ALA A 106 -1.97 6.22 -20.46
C ALA A 106 -1.78 6.86 -21.85
N ARG A 107 -1.10 6.19 -22.80
CA ARG A 107 -0.94 6.68 -24.18
C ARG A 107 -2.26 6.71 -24.94
N ALA A 108 -3.25 5.91 -24.54
CA ALA A 108 -4.57 5.93 -25.16
C ALA A 108 -5.31 7.26 -24.93
N ALA A 109 -5.10 7.89 -23.77
CA ALA A 109 -5.73 9.17 -23.42
C ALA A 109 -4.85 10.38 -23.74
N PHE A 110 -3.54 10.31 -23.45
CA PHE A 110 -2.63 11.46 -23.52
C PHE A 110 -1.68 11.43 -24.73
N GLY A 111 -1.74 10.38 -25.55
CA GLY A 111 -0.76 10.14 -26.61
C GLY A 111 0.62 9.72 -26.08
N ILE A 112 1.53 9.42 -27.01
CA ILE A 112 2.86 8.86 -26.69
C ILE A 112 3.67 9.78 -25.77
N ARG A 113 3.75 11.08 -26.11
CA ARG A 113 4.52 12.07 -25.35
C ARG A 113 3.78 12.58 -24.11
N GLY A 114 2.46 12.77 -24.21
CA GLY A 114 1.66 13.28 -23.09
C GLY A 114 1.58 12.31 -21.92
N ALA A 115 1.63 10.99 -22.17
CA ALA A 115 1.63 9.95 -21.14
C ALA A 115 2.79 10.03 -20.14
N HIS A 116 3.87 10.76 -20.44
CA HIS A 116 4.97 10.99 -19.50
C HIS A 116 4.53 11.79 -18.28
N ILE A 117 3.60 12.75 -18.44
CA ILE A 117 3.13 13.60 -17.33
C ILE A 117 2.45 12.75 -16.24
N PRO A 118 1.38 11.97 -16.52
CA PRO A 118 0.75 11.13 -15.51
C PRO A 118 1.68 10.03 -15.00
N SER A 119 2.55 9.48 -15.85
CA SER A 119 3.53 8.46 -15.44
C SER A 119 4.53 8.98 -14.41
N LEU A 120 5.07 10.19 -14.62
CA LEU A 120 6.02 10.81 -13.68
C LEU A 120 5.33 11.26 -12.39
N ALA A 121 4.12 11.81 -12.48
CA ALA A 121 3.33 12.15 -11.30
C ALA A 121 3.08 10.90 -10.43
N ARG A 122 2.70 9.78 -11.07
CA ARG A 122 2.49 8.50 -10.39
C ARG A 122 3.78 7.96 -9.76
N ALA A 123 4.91 8.09 -10.44
CA ALA A 123 6.22 7.68 -9.93
C ALA A 123 6.63 8.51 -8.71
N LEU A 124 6.43 9.83 -8.73
CA LEU A 124 6.76 10.71 -7.61
C LEU A 124 5.98 10.32 -6.34
N VAL A 125 4.68 10.07 -6.48
CA VAL A 125 3.85 9.64 -5.35
C VAL A 125 4.27 8.25 -4.84
N ALA A 126 4.65 7.34 -5.73
CA ALA A 126 5.20 6.04 -5.34
C ALA A 126 6.51 6.17 -4.54
N CYS A 127 7.39 7.10 -4.91
CA CYS A 127 8.60 7.40 -4.14
C CYS A 127 8.27 7.91 -2.72
N GLY A 128 7.25 8.75 -2.57
CA GLY A 128 6.79 9.22 -1.26
C GLY A 128 6.32 8.08 -0.36
N TRP A 129 5.44 7.20 -0.89
CA TRP A 129 4.98 6.02 -0.16
C TRP A 129 6.11 5.05 0.17
N PHE A 130 7.02 4.82 -0.78
CA PHE A 130 8.19 3.98 -0.55
C PHE A 130 9.07 4.53 0.57
N GLY A 131 9.29 5.85 0.60
CA GLY A 131 10.03 6.52 1.67
C GLY A 131 9.40 6.34 3.05
N ILE A 132 8.07 6.58 3.16
CA ILE A 132 7.33 6.40 4.42
C ILE A 132 7.41 4.95 4.92
N GLN A 133 7.21 3.97 4.02
CA GLN A 133 7.27 2.56 4.39
C GLN A 133 8.69 2.12 4.78
N THR A 134 9.70 2.64 4.08
CA THR A 134 11.11 2.39 4.40
C THR A 134 11.48 2.98 5.75
N TYR A 135 10.98 4.18 6.06
CA TYR A 135 11.14 4.83 7.36
C TYR A 135 10.54 3.98 8.48
N ILE A 136 9.27 3.60 8.35
CA ILE A 136 8.60 2.80 9.38
C ILE A 136 9.28 1.44 9.58
N GLY A 137 9.70 0.78 8.49
CA GLY A 137 10.45 -0.47 8.58
C GLY A 137 11.84 -0.32 9.20
N GLY A 138 12.52 0.79 8.90
CA GLY A 138 13.80 1.15 9.52
C GLY A 138 13.66 1.41 11.03
N GLU A 139 12.60 2.09 11.46
CA GLU A 139 12.29 2.30 12.88
C GLU A 139 11.99 0.99 13.59
N ALA A 140 11.20 0.10 12.97
CA ALA A 140 10.94 -1.23 13.52
C ALA A 140 12.24 -2.03 13.70
N MET A 141 13.14 -1.99 12.72
CA MET A 141 14.44 -2.65 12.81
C MET A 141 15.34 -2.01 13.89
N SER A 142 15.32 -0.68 14.02
CA SER A 142 16.04 0.05 15.07
C SER A 142 15.57 -0.38 16.46
N ALA A 143 14.25 -0.47 16.66
CA ALA A 143 13.65 -0.92 17.91
C ALA A 143 14.06 -2.38 18.24
N MET A 144 14.09 -3.27 17.25
CA MET A 144 14.55 -4.65 17.45
C MET A 144 16.02 -4.73 17.88
N ILE A 145 16.89 -3.90 17.30
CA ILE A 145 18.31 -3.84 17.69
C ILE A 145 18.45 -3.28 19.11
N ALA A 146 17.69 -2.24 19.45
CA ALA A 146 17.72 -1.62 20.78
C ALA A 146 17.32 -2.60 21.91
N LEU A 147 16.45 -3.58 21.62
CA LEU A 147 16.11 -4.64 22.58
C LEU A 147 17.31 -5.54 22.92
N LEU A 148 18.23 -5.76 21.98
CA LEU A 148 19.43 -6.59 22.18
C LEU A 148 20.62 -5.76 22.68
N TRP A 149 20.72 -4.52 22.21
CA TRP A 149 21.78 -3.58 22.56
C TRP A 149 21.21 -2.19 22.76
N PRO A 150 20.87 -1.81 24.01
CA PRO A 150 20.26 -0.51 24.31
C PRO A 150 21.13 0.69 23.90
N GLY A 151 22.47 0.55 23.94
CA GLY A 151 23.41 1.57 23.49
C GLY A 151 23.31 1.91 21.99
N TRP A 152 22.57 1.13 21.20
CA TRP A 152 22.20 1.45 19.82
C TRP A 152 21.51 2.81 19.70
N LEU A 153 20.61 3.14 20.63
CA LEU A 153 19.86 4.40 20.59
C LEU A 153 20.74 5.63 20.88
N GLU A 154 21.89 5.42 21.54
CA GLU A 154 22.84 6.48 21.88
C GLU A 154 23.83 6.79 20.74
N ILE A 155 23.83 5.98 19.66
CA ILE A 155 24.69 6.21 18.50
C ILE A 155 24.41 7.60 17.91
N GLY A 156 25.46 8.42 17.86
CA GLY A 156 25.38 9.80 17.40
C GLY A 156 25.17 10.83 18.51
N GLY A 157 25.13 10.42 19.79
CA GLY A 157 25.18 11.33 20.94
C GLY A 157 24.03 12.34 20.99
N GLY A 158 22.84 11.96 20.53
CA GLY A 158 21.66 12.83 20.48
C GLY A 158 21.61 13.77 19.27
N ALA A 159 22.53 13.64 18.30
CA ALA A 159 22.42 14.35 17.03
C ALA A 159 21.11 14.00 16.31
N VAL A 160 20.49 15.00 15.68
CA VAL A 160 19.31 14.83 14.83
C VAL A 160 19.64 15.34 13.44
N ILE A 161 19.57 14.46 12.45
CA ILE A 161 19.86 14.77 11.06
C ILE A 161 18.55 14.63 10.29
N LEU A 162 18.06 15.72 9.69
CA LEU A 162 16.81 15.73 8.91
C LEU A 162 15.61 15.10 9.65
N GLY A 163 15.55 15.26 10.97
CA GLY A 163 14.45 14.75 11.81
C GLY A 163 14.63 13.33 12.36
N MET A 164 15.74 12.65 12.09
CA MET A 164 16.03 11.29 12.58
C MET A 164 17.38 11.22 13.30
N SER A 165 17.52 10.28 14.23
CA SER A 165 18.82 9.98 14.86
C SER A 165 19.75 9.24 13.89
N PRO A 166 21.08 9.29 14.08
CA PRO A 166 22.02 8.52 13.28
C PRO A 166 21.77 7.00 13.31
N SER A 167 21.34 6.44 14.45
CA SER A 167 20.93 5.03 14.54
C SER A 167 19.76 4.71 13.61
N SER A 168 18.72 5.54 13.62
CA SER A 168 17.58 5.40 12.70
C SER A 168 17.96 5.56 11.24
N TRP A 169 18.91 6.43 10.90
CA TRP A 169 19.43 6.53 9.52
C TRP A 169 20.12 5.26 9.05
N ILE A 170 20.89 4.60 9.93
CA ILE A 170 21.57 3.34 9.61
C ILE A 170 20.52 2.26 9.30
N THR A 171 19.50 2.12 10.15
CA THR A 171 18.45 1.11 9.91
C THR A 171 17.56 1.47 8.72
N PHE A 172 17.28 2.75 8.48
CA PHE A 172 16.61 3.20 7.27
C PHE A 172 17.35 2.76 6.01
N LEU A 173 18.66 3.05 5.92
CA LEU A 173 19.48 2.69 4.76
C LEU A 173 19.61 1.17 4.60
N ALA A 174 19.78 0.44 5.70
CA ALA A 174 19.82 -1.01 5.67
C ALA A 174 18.48 -1.61 5.18
N PHE A 175 17.35 -1.12 5.69
CA PHE A 175 16.03 -1.57 5.26
C PHE A 175 15.75 -1.19 3.81
N TRP A 176 16.16 0.01 3.38
CA TRP A 176 16.11 0.46 1.99
C TRP A 176 16.88 -0.49 1.05
N LEU A 177 18.12 -0.86 1.41
CA LEU A 177 18.95 -1.77 0.62
C LEU A 177 18.29 -3.15 0.45
N VAL A 178 17.68 -3.67 1.51
CA VAL A 178 16.92 -4.93 1.45
C VAL A 178 15.75 -4.82 0.46
N ASN A 179 14.98 -3.74 0.52
CA ASN A 179 13.87 -3.52 -0.42
C ASN A 179 14.36 -3.40 -1.87
N VAL A 180 15.43 -2.63 -2.11
CA VAL A 180 16.04 -2.49 -3.44
C VAL A 180 16.52 -3.83 -3.99
N TYR A 181 17.11 -4.69 -3.15
CA TYR A 181 17.52 -6.03 -3.56
C TYR A 181 16.34 -6.87 -4.07
N PHE A 182 15.21 -6.88 -3.35
CA PHE A 182 14.02 -7.61 -3.79
C PHE A 182 13.40 -7.03 -5.07
N VAL A 183 13.35 -5.71 -5.19
CA VAL A 183 12.85 -5.03 -6.40
C VAL A 183 13.73 -5.35 -7.61
N TRP A 184 15.06 -5.35 -7.43
CA TRP A 184 16.01 -5.65 -8.50
C TRP A 184 15.90 -7.09 -9.01
N ARG A 185 15.52 -8.03 -8.13
CA ARG A 185 15.27 -9.44 -8.48
C ARG A 185 13.93 -9.67 -9.18
N GLY A 186 13.15 -8.62 -9.44
CA GLY A 186 11.92 -8.66 -10.22
C GLY A 186 10.69 -9.16 -9.47
N THR A 187 9.55 -9.16 -10.16
CA THR A 187 8.22 -9.42 -9.60
C THR A 187 8.05 -10.83 -9.03
N GLU A 188 8.78 -11.81 -9.55
CA GLU A 188 8.76 -13.18 -9.02
C GLU A 188 9.28 -13.28 -7.57
N SER A 189 10.26 -12.44 -7.20
CA SER A 189 10.78 -12.41 -5.84
C SER A 189 9.75 -11.83 -4.87
N ILE A 190 9.03 -10.79 -5.32
CA ILE A 190 7.90 -10.21 -4.57
C ILE A 190 6.80 -11.24 -4.39
N LYS A 191 6.44 -11.98 -5.46
CA LYS A 191 5.44 -13.04 -5.40
C LYS A 191 5.75 -14.09 -4.34
N TRP A 192 7.00 -14.56 -4.29
CA TRP A 192 7.43 -15.52 -3.28
C TRP A 192 7.38 -14.94 -1.87
N MET A 193 7.85 -13.69 -1.70
CA MET A 193 7.83 -12.99 -0.43
C MET A 193 6.40 -12.83 0.11
N GLU A 194 5.46 -12.38 -0.72
CA GLU A 194 4.05 -12.19 -0.34
C GLU A 194 3.37 -13.52 0.03
N LYS A 195 3.66 -14.60 -0.71
CA LYS A 195 3.14 -15.94 -0.37
C LYS A 195 3.57 -16.41 1.00
N ALA A 196 4.81 -16.13 1.39
CA ALA A 196 5.34 -16.48 2.70
C ALA A 196 4.85 -15.52 3.78
N ALA A 197 4.81 -14.21 3.48
CA ALA A 197 4.44 -13.17 4.42
C ALA A 197 2.95 -13.20 4.77
N ALA A 198 2.05 -13.38 3.80
CA ALA A 198 0.61 -13.33 4.01
C ALA A 198 0.10 -14.23 5.18
N PRO A 199 0.41 -15.54 5.25
CA PRO A 199 -0.03 -16.38 6.37
C PRO A 199 0.62 -15.95 7.69
N PHE A 200 1.89 -15.54 7.66
CA PHE A 200 2.60 -15.06 8.84
C PHE A 200 1.98 -13.78 9.40
N LEU A 201 1.71 -12.80 8.53
CA LEU A 201 1.09 -11.52 8.89
C LEU A 201 -0.31 -11.72 9.47
N LEU A 202 -1.12 -12.61 8.90
CA LEU A 202 -2.43 -12.96 9.45
C LEU A 202 -2.31 -13.63 10.83
N ALA A 203 -1.40 -14.58 10.98
CA ALA A 203 -1.18 -15.26 12.26
C ALA A 203 -0.73 -14.27 13.35
N VAL A 204 0.23 -13.38 13.03
CA VAL A 204 0.68 -12.32 13.93
C VAL A 204 -0.45 -11.34 14.24
N GLY A 205 -1.26 -10.95 13.26
CA GLY A 205 -2.42 -10.08 13.47
C GLY A 205 -3.44 -10.67 14.44
N VAL A 206 -3.75 -11.97 14.30
CA VAL A 206 -4.63 -12.69 15.24
C VAL A 206 -4.00 -12.79 16.62
N ALA A 207 -2.70 -13.10 16.71
CA ALA A 207 -1.98 -13.18 17.97
C ALA A 207 -1.94 -11.84 18.71
N LEU A 208 -1.69 -10.73 17.99
CA LEU A 208 -1.71 -9.38 18.55
C LEU A 208 -3.11 -8.97 19.01
N LEU A 209 -4.15 -9.32 18.24
CA LEU A 209 -5.53 -9.08 18.66
C LEU A 209 -5.86 -9.85 19.93
N TRP A 210 -5.48 -11.13 19.99
CA TRP A 210 -5.70 -11.96 21.17
C TRP A 210 -4.96 -11.41 22.40
N TRP A 211 -3.69 -11.05 22.25
CA TRP A 211 -2.89 -10.42 23.30
C TRP A 211 -3.55 -9.12 23.80
N ALA A 212 -4.00 -8.27 22.87
CA ALA A 212 -4.68 -7.02 23.22
C ALA A 212 -5.98 -7.27 23.98
N VAL A 213 -6.79 -8.26 23.56
CA VAL A 213 -8.04 -8.65 24.23
C VAL A 213 -7.78 -9.16 25.65
N ASP A 214 -6.76 -10.00 25.84
CA ASP A 214 -6.39 -10.54 27.14
C ASP A 214 -5.91 -9.44 28.10
N HIS A 215 -5.00 -8.57 27.65
CA HIS A 215 -4.44 -7.50 28.48
C HIS A 215 -5.43 -6.34 28.70
N GLY A 216 -6.38 -6.14 27.78
CA GLY A 216 -7.42 -5.12 27.89
C GLY A 216 -8.62 -5.51 28.75
N GLY A 217 -8.60 -6.69 29.37
CA GLY A 217 -9.69 -7.18 30.23
C GLY A 217 -10.90 -7.75 29.48
N GLY A 218 -10.72 -8.11 28.20
CA GLY A 218 -11.75 -8.66 27.32
C GLY A 218 -12.10 -7.74 26.14
N LEU A 219 -12.81 -8.30 25.15
CA LEU A 219 -13.17 -7.57 23.94
C LEU A 219 -14.16 -6.43 24.22
N VAL A 220 -15.17 -6.67 25.06
CA VAL A 220 -16.22 -5.68 25.35
C VAL A 220 -15.64 -4.44 26.05
N PRO A 221 -14.80 -4.55 27.10
CA PRO A 221 -14.16 -3.37 27.70
C PRO A 221 -13.31 -2.54 26.74
N ILE A 222 -12.58 -3.18 25.83
CA ILE A 222 -11.78 -2.47 24.82
C ILE A 222 -12.67 -1.68 23.87
N LEU A 223 -13.77 -2.28 23.41
CA LEU A 223 -14.72 -1.61 22.52
C LEU A 223 -15.44 -0.46 23.24
N GLN A 224 -15.81 -0.62 24.51
CA GLN A 224 -16.44 0.42 25.33
C GLN A 224 -15.51 1.60 25.60
N ARG A 225 -14.22 1.35 25.86
CA ARG A 225 -13.24 2.43 26.00
C ARG A 225 -13.09 3.28 24.75
N SER A 226 -13.31 2.71 23.56
CA SER A 226 -13.30 3.52 22.34
C SER A 226 -14.48 4.50 22.25
N SER A 227 -15.63 4.17 22.86
CA SER A 227 -16.76 5.11 23.00
C SER A 227 -16.53 6.15 24.10
N GLU A 228 -15.83 5.81 25.18
CA GLU A 228 -15.48 6.77 26.23
C GLU A 228 -14.49 7.84 25.73
N LEU A 229 -13.59 7.49 24.79
CA LEU A 229 -12.74 8.46 24.10
C LEU A 229 -13.53 9.51 23.30
N LEU A 230 -14.79 9.22 22.94
CA LEU A 230 -15.69 10.17 22.29
C LEU A 230 -16.35 11.14 23.26
N GLU A 231 -16.70 10.71 24.48
CA GLU A 231 -17.39 11.58 25.44
C GLU A 231 -16.53 12.79 25.86
N ALA A 232 -15.21 12.73 25.64
CA ALA A 232 -14.28 13.84 25.84
C ALA A 232 -14.23 14.85 24.67
N LYS A 233 -14.86 14.58 23.51
CA LYS A 233 -14.93 15.48 22.34
C LYS A 233 -16.39 15.63 21.91
N GLU A 234 -16.94 16.85 22.00
CA GLU A 234 -18.36 17.15 21.79
C GLU A 234 -19.06 16.34 20.68
N SER A 235 -20.24 15.81 21.04
CA SER A 235 -21.27 15.15 20.23
C SER A 235 -20.80 14.20 19.11
N ALA A 236 -20.83 12.90 19.40
CA ALA A 236 -20.62 11.78 18.46
C ALA A 236 -21.70 11.64 17.36
N ALA A 237 -22.55 12.65 17.19
CA ALA A 237 -23.67 12.68 16.26
C ALA A 237 -24.04 14.12 15.90
N GLY A 238 -24.45 14.33 14.65
CA GLY A 238 -24.86 15.63 14.12
C GLY A 238 -24.17 15.99 12.81
N PHE A 239 -24.69 17.02 12.14
CA PHE A 239 -24.11 17.51 10.89
C PHE A 239 -22.67 17.99 11.07
N ASP A 240 -22.36 18.65 12.18
CA ASP A 240 -21.02 19.17 12.47
C ASP A 240 -20.00 18.04 12.62
N TRP A 241 -20.33 16.95 13.29
CA TRP A 241 -19.48 15.75 13.37
C TRP A 241 -19.26 15.11 11.98
N ILE A 242 -20.32 15.05 11.15
CA ILE A 242 -20.20 14.51 9.79
C ILE A 242 -19.18 15.32 8.98
N VAL A 243 -19.27 16.66 9.04
CA VAL A 243 -18.42 17.54 8.24
C VAL A 243 -17.00 17.65 8.81
N SER A 244 -16.83 17.67 10.13
CA SER A 244 -15.54 17.90 10.78
C SER A 244 -14.74 16.64 11.10
N VAL A 245 -15.38 15.48 11.22
CA VAL A 245 -14.73 14.22 11.62
C VAL A 245 -14.94 13.14 10.56
N PHE A 246 -16.18 12.84 10.20
CA PHE A 246 -16.49 11.71 9.31
C PHE A 246 -15.99 11.91 7.88
N LEU A 247 -16.34 13.03 7.23
CA LEU A 247 -15.93 13.32 5.86
C LEU A 247 -14.40 13.45 5.71
N PRO A 248 -13.67 14.14 6.60
CA PRO A 248 -12.21 14.13 6.57
C PRO A 248 -11.62 12.73 6.77
N GLY A 249 -12.15 11.94 7.70
CA GLY A 249 -11.70 10.56 7.91
C GLY A 249 -11.95 9.66 6.70
N LEU A 250 -13.13 9.76 6.07
CA LEU A 250 -13.45 9.07 4.83
C LEU A 250 -12.54 9.52 3.67
N THR A 251 -12.24 10.83 3.59
CA THR A 251 -11.32 11.38 2.59
C THR A 251 -9.90 10.85 2.79
N ALA A 252 -9.43 10.71 4.04
CA ALA A 252 -8.16 10.09 4.34
C ALA A 252 -8.10 8.62 3.88
N MET A 253 -9.19 7.86 4.08
CA MET A 253 -9.31 6.48 3.57
C MET A 253 -9.24 6.40 2.05
N VAL A 254 -9.95 7.28 1.36
CA VAL A 254 -9.89 7.36 -0.10
C VAL A 254 -8.48 7.74 -0.54
N GLY A 255 -7.85 8.72 0.12
CA GLY A 255 -6.50 9.19 -0.17
C GLY A 255 -5.43 8.11 -0.04
N PHE A 256 -5.59 7.20 0.93
CA PHE A 256 -4.68 6.06 1.13
C PHE A 256 -4.57 5.17 -0.12
N TRP A 257 -5.70 4.87 -0.77
CA TRP A 257 -5.77 4.01 -1.95
C TRP A 257 -5.86 4.76 -3.28
N ALA A 258 -6.03 6.09 -3.25
CA ALA A 258 -6.26 6.92 -4.43
C ALA A 258 -5.21 6.71 -5.52
N THR A 259 -3.97 6.41 -5.16
CA THR A 259 -2.89 6.18 -6.12
C THR A 259 -3.10 4.95 -7.01
N LEU A 260 -3.86 3.95 -6.56
CA LEU A 260 -4.26 2.81 -7.39
C LEU A 260 -5.50 3.14 -8.23
N SER A 261 -6.41 3.95 -7.70
CA SER A 261 -7.61 4.41 -8.41
C SER A 261 -7.32 5.42 -9.52
N LEU A 262 -6.26 6.25 -9.37
CA LEU A 262 -5.88 7.32 -10.30
C LEU A 262 -4.98 6.87 -11.45
N ASN A 263 -4.80 5.56 -11.65
CA ASN A 263 -4.16 5.01 -12.83
C ASN A 263 -5.10 5.10 -14.05
N ILE A 264 -5.39 6.33 -14.50
CA ILE A 264 -6.26 6.66 -15.64
C ILE A 264 -5.48 6.60 -16.95
#